data_AF-B8BV85-F1
#
_entry.id   AF-B8BV85-F1
#
_cell.length_a   1.000
_cell.length_b   1.000
_cell.length_c   1.000
_cell.angle_alpha   90.00
_cell.angle_beta   90.00
_cell.angle_gamma   90.00
#
_symmetry.space_group_name_H-M   'P 1'
#
loop_
_entity.id
_entity.type
_entity.pdbx_description
1 polymer ?
#
loop_
_entity_poly.entity_id
_entity_poly.type
_entity_poly.pdbx_seq_one_letter_code
_entity_poly.pdbx_strand_id
1 'polypeptide(L)'
;ASWVLADFGSGVFHWSVDNYGNGRTPVMGSIIAAFQGHHSAPWTITYRGFCNNVWKLCIPFGLPTVAAISYIAGPENSMVTLFFTFFCAIEIMSQELHKWSHMTKKETPAFVNTLQALGVTIARVPHAQHHLAPYDGNYCIVSGLCNETLDKSGFFRWMEHKVYELNGVESNAW
;
A
#
# COMPACT_ATOMS: atom_id res chain seq x y z
N ALA A 1 -10.61 13.37 0.48
CA ALA A 1 -9.85 13.08 -0.75
C ALA A 1 -8.52 12.39 -0.47
N SER A 2 -7.64 12.93 0.40
CA SER A 2 -6.31 12.35 0.68
C SER A 2 -6.36 10.88 1.10
N TRP A 3 -7.31 10.50 1.96
CA TRP A 3 -7.47 9.11 2.42
C TRP A 3 -7.75 8.13 1.28
N VAL A 4 -8.74 8.43 0.45
CA VAL A 4 -9.12 7.58 -0.70
C VAL A 4 -7.98 7.50 -1.72
N LEU A 5 -7.32 8.64 -1.98
CA LEU A 5 -6.20 8.65 -2.92
C LEU A 5 -4.97 7.94 -2.38
N ALA A 6 -4.70 7.97 -1.08
CA ALA A 6 -3.64 7.17 -0.46
C ALA A 6 -4.00 5.68 -0.44
N ASP A 7 -5.28 5.33 -0.27
CA ASP A 7 -5.72 3.94 -0.42
C ASP A 7 -5.46 3.42 -1.84
N PHE A 8 -5.90 4.18 -2.85
CA PHE A 8 -5.61 3.89 -4.26
C PHE A 8 -4.09 3.84 -4.54
N GLY A 9 -3.33 4.83 -4.06
CA GLY A 9 -1.87 4.89 -4.20
C GLY A 9 -1.17 3.68 -3.63
N SER A 10 -1.57 3.26 -2.42
CA SER A 10 -1.07 2.03 -1.80
C SER A 10 -1.35 0.79 -2.66
N GLY A 11 -2.52 0.72 -3.29
CA GLY A 11 -2.89 -0.39 -4.18
C GLY A 11 -2.08 -0.42 -5.47
N VAL A 12 -1.89 0.73 -6.13
CA VAL A 12 -1.04 0.84 -7.32
C VAL A 12 0.40 0.44 -7.01
N PHE A 13 0.94 0.93 -5.89
CA PHE A 13 2.29 0.58 -5.49
C PHE A 13 2.41 -0.91 -5.17
N HIS A 14 1.48 -1.47 -4.39
CA HIS A 14 1.46 -2.88 -4.01
C HIS A 14 1.36 -3.81 -5.22
N TRP A 15 0.39 -3.56 -6.11
CA TRP A 15 0.29 -4.27 -7.39
C TRP A 15 1.60 -4.24 -8.18
N SER A 16 2.26 -3.08 -8.24
CA SER A 16 3.47 -2.94 -9.04
C SER A 16 4.64 -3.77 -8.52
N VAL A 17 4.84 -3.81 -7.19
CA VAL A 17 5.99 -4.50 -6.57
C VAL A 17 5.73 -5.99 -6.38
N ASP A 18 4.48 -6.42 -6.28
CA ASP A 18 4.14 -7.85 -6.27
C ASP A 18 4.35 -8.47 -7.63
N ASN A 19 3.98 -7.75 -8.69
CA ASN A 19 3.92 -8.32 -10.04
C ASN A 19 5.21 -8.17 -10.85
N TYR A 20 6.04 -7.16 -10.59
CA TYR A 20 7.17 -6.85 -11.47
C TYR A 20 8.51 -6.72 -10.76
N GLY A 21 9.54 -7.21 -11.44
CA GLY A 21 10.91 -7.23 -10.94
C GLY A 21 11.15 -8.30 -9.89
N ASN A 22 12.31 -8.24 -9.23
CA ASN A 22 12.70 -9.16 -8.16
C ASN A 22 13.75 -8.51 -7.25
N GLY A 23 14.33 -9.30 -6.34
CA GLY A 23 15.38 -8.83 -5.42
C GLY A 23 16.64 -8.22 -6.07
N ARG A 24 16.86 -8.46 -7.38
CA ARG A 24 17.98 -7.89 -8.14
C ARG A 24 17.64 -6.60 -8.88
N THR A 25 16.39 -6.12 -8.83
CA THR A 25 15.99 -4.84 -9.45
C THR A 25 16.80 -3.70 -8.86
N PRO A 26 17.46 -2.85 -9.68
CA PRO A 26 18.19 -1.69 -9.18
C PRO A 26 17.29 -0.76 -8.37
N VAL A 27 17.81 -0.21 -7.28
CA VAL A 27 17.11 0.71 -6.35
C VAL A 27 15.95 0.06 -5.57
N MET A 28 15.00 -0.58 -6.25
CA MET A 28 13.75 -1.10 -5.67
C MET A 28 13.80 -2.57 -5.24
N GLY A 29 14.86 -3.33 -5.57
CA GLY A 29 14.90 -4.78 -5.38
C GLY A 29 14.66 -5.22 -3.93
N SER A 30 15.16 -4.47 -2.95
CA SER A 30 14.93 -4.78 -1.53
C SER A 30 13.46 -4.60 -1.09
N ILE A 31 12.72 -3.70 -1.75
CA ILE A 31 11.29 -3.48 -1.49
C ILE A 31 10.49 -4.56 -2.19
N ILE A 32 10.77 -4.81 -3.47
CA ILE A 32 10.13 -5.85 -4.27
C ILE A 32 10.25 -7.22 -3.60
N ALA A 33 11.47 -7.62 -3.21
CA ALA A 33 11.69 -8.88 -2.51
C ALA A 33 10.97 -8.95 -1.15
N ALA A 34 10.82 -7.81 -0.45
CA ALA A 34 10.12 -7.78 0.83
C ALA A 34 8.60 -7.95 0.66
N PHE A 35 8.01 -7.35 -0.37
CA PHE A 35 6.58 -7.49 -0.69
C PHE A 35 6.26 -8.89 -1.23
N GLN A 36 7.00 -9.37 -2.22
CA GLN A 36 6.82 -10.72 -2.75
C GLN A 36 7.06 -11.81 -1.69
N GLY A 37 8.14 -11.68 -0.89
CA GLY A 37 8.43 -12.62 0.19
C GLY A 37 7.41 -12.58 1.33
N HIS A 38 6.68 -11.48 1.49
CA HIS A 38 5.66 -11.33 2.52
C HIS A 38 4.46 -12.25 2.31
N HIS A 39 4.09 -12.59 1.06
CA HIS A 39 3.04 -13.59 0.81
C HIS A 39 3.40 -14.98 1.37
N SER A 40 4.69 -15.32 1.43
CA SER A 40 5.15 -16.60 2.00
C SER A 40 5.25 -16.58 3.53
N ALA A 41 5.53 -15.42 4.12
CA ALA A 41 5.73 -15.27 5.56
C ALA A 41 5.00 -14.03 6.13
N PRO A 42 3.65 -13.99 6.01
CA PRO A 42 2.85 -12.78 6.29
C PRO A 42 2.92 -12.33 7.74
N TRP A 43 3.10 -13.27 8.68
CA TRP A 43 3.21 -12.98 10.11
C TRP A 43 4.45 -12.17 10.47
N THR A 44 5.49 -12.13 9.63
CA THR A 44 6.76 -11.46 9.99
C THR A 44 6.61 -9.94 10.17
N ILE A 45 5.60 -9.33 9.54
CA ILE A 45 5.29 -7.91 9.72
C ILE A 45 4.79 -7.61 11.14
N THR A 46 4.16 -8.57 11.83
CA THR A 46 3.54 -8.35 13.15
C THR A 46 4.57 -8.24 14.27
N TYR A 47 5.75 -8.85 14.09
CA TYR A 47 6.86 -8.79 15.05
C TYR A 47 7.70 -7.52 14.95
N ARG A 48 7.46 -6.67 13.95
CA ARG A 48 8.20 -5.42 13.76
C ARG A 48 7.61 -4.31 14.63
N GLY A 49 8.48 -3.58 15.32
CA GLY A 49 8.12 -2.33 15.99
C GLY A 49 7.66 -1.26 14.99
N PHE A 50 6.86 -0.30 15.46
CA PHE A 50 6.25 0.75 14.63
C PHE A 50 7.26 1.45 13.70
N CYS A 51 8.35 1.99 14.27
CA CYS A 51 9.37 2.68 13.47
C CYS A 51 9.99 1.78 12.40
N ASN A 52 10.20 0.50 12.69
CA ASN A 52 10.77 -0.46 11.73
C ASN A 52 9.83 -0.77 10.56
N ASN A 53 8.52 -0.67 10.77
CA ASN A 53 7.52 -0.82 9.70
C ASN A 53 7.43 0.40 8.80
N VAL A 54 7.49 1.60 9.38
CA VAL A 54 7.13 2.82 8.63
C VAL A 54 8.33 3.58 8.04
N TRP A 55 9.55 3.42 8.60
CA TRP A 55 10.66 4.32 8.26
C TRP A 55 11.05 4.31 6.77
N LYS A 56 10.94 3.17 6.08
CA LYS A 56 11.26 3.09 4.65
C LYS A 56 10.34 3.98 3.81
N LEU A 57 9.09 4.16 4.24
CA LEU A 57 8.10 5.00 3.56
C LEU A 57 8.35 6.48 3.86
N CYS A 58 9.05 6.81 4.95
CA CYS A 58 9.50 8.18 5.20
C CYS A 58 10.52 8.67 4.17
N ILE A 59 11.13 7.79 3.36
CA ILE A 59 12.04 8.22 2.28
C ILE A 59 11.24 8.89 1.15
N PRO A 60 10.26 8.23 0.50
CA PRO A 60 9.46 8.86 -0.56
C PRO A 60 8.37 9.81 -0.04
N PHE A 61 7.88 9.64 1.19
CA PHE A 61 6.72 10.40 1.71
C PHE A 61 7.02 11.24 2.95
N GLY A 62 8.27 11.29 3.44
CA GLY A 62 8.61 12.02 4.65
C GLY A 62 8.76 13.53 4.48
N LEU A 63 9.41 14.15 5.47
CA LEU A 63 9.59 15.59 5.54
C LEU A 63 10.18 16.24 4.28
N PRO A 64 11.21 15.68 3.61
CA PRO A 64 11.74 16.29 2.39
C PRO A 64 10.69 16.43 1.29
N THR A 65 9.87 15.39 1.08
CA THR A 65 8.81 15.39 0.08
C THR A 65 7.73 16.40 0.41
N VAL A 66 7.25 16.42 1.67
CA VAL A 66 6.22 17.37 2.10
C VAL A 66 6.72 18.81 2.02
N ALA A 67 7.97 19.07 2.39
CA ALA A 67 8.58 20.40 2.29
C ALA A 67 8.74 20.84 0.83
N ALA A 68 9.17 19.94 -0.06
CA ALA A 68 9.27 20.24 -1.49
C ALA A 68 7.91 20.56 -2.11
N ILE A 69 6.88 19.77 -1.80
CA ILE A 69 5.51 20.03 -2.25
C ILE A 69 5.01 21.37 -1.71
N SER A 70 5.24 21.66 -0.43
CA SER A 70 4.83 22.93 0.18
C SER A 70 5.52 24.13 -0.46
N TYR A 71 6.81 24.01 -0.75
CA TYR A 71 7.57 25.05 -1.43
C TYR A 71 7.06 25.31 -2.85
N ILE A 72 6.81 24.24 -3.63
CA ILE A 72 6.30 24.35 -5.00
C ILE A 72 4.87 24.90 -5.03
N ALA A 73 4.02 24.47 -4.11
CA ALA A 73 2.64 24.96 -4.01
C ALA A 73 2.59 26.45 -3.64
N GLY A 74 3.55 26.92 -2.82
CA GLY A 74 3.59 28.28 -2.32
C GLY A 74 2.49 28.57 -1.29
N PRO A 75 2.55 29.74 -0.63
CA PRO A 75 1.65 30.08 0.47
C PRO A 75 0.18 30.25 0.03
N GLU A 76 -0.06 30.63 -1.23
CA GLU A 76 -1.41 30.84 -1.77
C GLU A 76 -2.19 29.53 -1.96
N ASN A 77 -1.49 28.39 -2.07
CA ASN A 77 -2.10 27.06 -2.29
C ASN A 77 -1.98 26.16 -1.06
N SER A 78 -2.31 26.71 0.11
CA SER A 78 -2.21 25.99 1.40
C SER A 78 -3.01 24.67 1.43
N MET A 79 -4.11 24.57 0.68
CA MET A 79 -4.91 23.35 0.56
C MET A 79 -4.18 22.22 -0.18
N VAL A 80 -3.31 22.53 -1.15
CA VAL A 80 -2.46 21.53 -1.82
C VAL A 80 -1.46 20.97 -0.83
N THR A 81 -0.80 21.84 -0.07
CA THR A 81 0.13 21.44 1.00
C THR A 81 -0.58 20.56 2.02
N LEU A 82 -1.77 20.96 2.49
CA LEU A 82 -2.56 20.20 3.46
C LEU A 82 -2.95 18.82 2.90
N PHE A 83 -3.44 18.77 1.66
CA PHE A 83 -3.83 17.54 0.99
C PHE A 83 -2.67 16.54 0.96
N PHE A 84 -1.50 16.98 0.49
CA PHE A 84 -0.33 16.10 0.35
C PHE A 84 0.30 15.76 1.69
N THR A 85 0.23 16.65 2.68
CA THR A 85 0.67 16.34 4.06
C THR A 85 -0.10 15.15 4.60
N PHE A 86 -1.43 15.16 4.49
CA PHE A 86 -2.26 14.03 4.91
C PHE A 86 -2.04 12.79 4.04
N PHE A 87 -1.98 12.94 2.73
CA PHE A 87 -1.71 11.83 1.81
C PHE A 87 -0.41 11.10 2.19
N CYS A 88 0.70 11.85 2.34
CA CYS A 88 1.99 11.31 2.71
C CYS A 88 1.99 10.66 4.10
N ALA A 89 1.34 11.29 5.08
CA ALA A 89 1.22 10.71 6.41
C ALA A 89 0.46 9.36 6.39
N ILE A 90 -0.59 9.27 5.58
CA ILE A 90 -1.40 8.04 5.42
C ILE A 90 -0.59 6.96 4.69
N GLU A 91 0.15 7.31 3.63
CA GLU A 91 1.06 6.39 2.96
C GLU A 91 2.10 5.82 3.93
N ILE A 92 2.74 6.65 4.76
CA ILE A 92 3.66 6.19 5.80
C ILE A 92 2.96 5.21 6.77
N MET A 93 1.75 5.54 7.19
CA MET A 93 0.96 4.69 8.10
C MET A 93 0.47 3.39 7.47
N SER A 94 0.41 3.29 6.13
CA SER A 94 -0.11 2.12 5.41
C SER A 94 0.51 0.80 5.88
N GLN A 95 1.80 0.78 6.22
CA GLN A 95 2.48 -0.43 6.72
C GLN A 95 2.03 -0.85 8.11
N GLU A 96 1.69 0.08 9.00
CA GLU A 96 1.17 -0.27 10.32
C GLU A 96 -0.31 -0.68 10.23
N LEU A 97 -1.09 -0.08 9.33
CA LEU A 97 -2.46 -0.50 9.03
C LEU A 97 -2.48 -1.93 8.45
N HIS A 98 -1.58 -2.21 7.51
CA HIS A 98 -1.31 -3.54 6.96
C HIS A 98 -0.89 -4.54 8.05
N LYS A 99 0.01 -4.15 8.96
CA LYS A 99 0.36 -5.02 10.09
C LYS A 99 -0.87 -5.43 10.92
N TRP A 100 -1.76 -4.49 11.22
CA TRP A 100 -2.96 -4.77 11.99
C TRP A 100 -3.97 -5.69 11.28
N SER A 101 -3.93 -5.81 9.95
CA SER A 101 -4.75 -6.79 9.22
C SER A 101 -4.23 -8.23 9.33
N HIS A 102 -2.97 -8.42 9.75
CA HIS A 102 -2.38 -9.74 10.03
C HIS A 102 -2.46 -10.18 11.49
N MET A 103 -2.78 -9.27 12.40
CA MET A 103 -2.89 -9.55 13.84
C MET A 103 -4.30 -9.97 14.21
N THR A 104 -4.49 -10.89 15.14
CA THR A 104 -5.82 -11.25 15.66
C THR A 104 -6.47 -10.08 16.42
N LYS A 105 -7.80 -10.15 16.63
CA LYS A 105 -8.52 -9.10 17.39
C LYS A 105 -7.98 -8.88 18.81
N LYS A 106 -7.44 -9.93 19.44
CA LYS A 106 -6.87 -9.87 20.79
C LYS A 106 -5.50 -9.19 20.82
N GLU A 107 -4.76 -9.25 19.72
CA GLU A 107 -3.41 -8.67 19.62
C GLU A 107 -3.44 -7.19 19.22
N THR A 108 -4.51 -6.73 18.57
CA THR A 108 -4.68 -5.32 18.18
C THR A 108 -5.45 -4.51 19.24
N PRO A 109 -5.12 -3.22 19.45
CA PRO A 109 -5.89 -2.34 20.31
C PRO A 109 -7.39 -2.29 19.93
N ALA A 110 -8.27 -2.12 20.92
CA ALA A 110 -9.72 -2.13 20.70
C ALA A 110 -10.20 -1.07 19.70
N PHE A 111 -9.56 0.10 19.67
CA PHE A 111 -9.90 1.15 18.71
C PHE A 111 -9.57 0.73 17.27
N VAL A 112 -8.48 -0.01 17.05
CA VAL A 112 -8.12 -0.54 15.72
C VAL A 112 -9.17 -1.52 15.23
N ASN A 113 -9.64 -2.42 16.10
CA ASN A 113 -10.73 -3.33 15.76
C ASN A 113 -12.01 -2.57 15.34
N THR A 114 -12.30 -1.45 15.99
CA THR A 114 -13.44 -0.58 15.66
C THR A 114 -13.23 0.08 14.30
N LEU A 115 -12.05 0.64 14.04
CA LEU A 115 -11.70 1.26 12.76
C LEU A 115 -11.79 0.27 11.59
N GLN A 116 -11.31 -0.97 11.78
CA GLN A 116 -11.44 -2.02 10.78
C GLN A 116 -12.89 -2.43 10.54
N ALA A 117 -13.72 -2.51 11.59
CA ALA A 117 -15.13 -2.83 11.46
C ALA A 117 -15.94 -1.73 10.74
N LEU A 118 -15.51 -0.47 10.88
CA LEU A 118 -16.10 0.68 10.20
C LEU A 118 -15.55 0.88 8.77
N GLY A 119 -14.61 0.05 8.32
CA GLY A 119 -13.97 0.21 7.01
C GLY A 119 -13.03 1.41 6.90
N VAL A 120 -12.61 1.99 8.03
CA VAL A 120 -11.64 3.11 8.05
C VAL A 120 -10.25 2.60 7.72
N THR A 121 -9.86 1.44 8.27
CA THR A 121 -8.56 0.82 8.03
C THR A 121 -8.73 -0.60 7.51
N ILE A 122 -7.75 -1.11 6.77
CA ILE A 122 -7.83 -2.40 6.09
C ILE A 122 -8.23 -3.53 7.05
N ALA A 123 -9.30 -4.23 6.71
CA ALA A 123 -9.81 -5.34 7.48
C ALA A 123 -9.06 -6.65 7.18
N ARG A 124 -9.07 -7.57 8.15
CA ARG A 124 -8.36 -8.86 8.07
C ARG A 124 -8.82 -9.75 6.92
N VAL A 125 -10.14 -9.86 6.72
CA VAL A 125 -10.71 -10.79 5.73
C VAL A 125 -10.40 -10.35 4.30
N PRO A 126 -10.68 -9.09 3.88
CA PRO A 126 -10.30 -8.62 2.55
C PRO A 126 -8.79 -8.73 2.31
N HIS A 127 -7.97 -8.40 3.31
CA HIS A 127 -6.53 -8.55 3.17
C HIS A 127 -6.08 -10.00 3.06
N ALA A 128 -6.71 -10.91 3.81
CA ALA A 128 -6.42 -12.34 3.69
C ALA A 128 -6.78 -12.89 2.30
N GLN A 129 -7.79 -12.32 1.61
CA GLN A 129 -8.11 -12.69 0.23
C GLN A 129 -7.00 -12.30 -0.75
N HIS A 130 -6.32 -11.17 -0.54
CA HIS A 130 -5.15 -10.78 -1.32
C HIS A 130 -4.01 -11.83 -1.21
N HIS A 131 -3.86 -12.49 -0.06
CA HIS A 131 -2.84 -13.52 0.18
C HIS A 131 -3.18 -14.89 -0.46
N LEU A 132 -4.27 -15.00 -1.22
CA LEU A 132 -4.60 -16.22 -1.95
C LEU A 132 -4.02 -16.13 -3.36
N ALA A 133 -3.30 -17.18 -3.77
CA ALA A 133 -2.86 -17.31 -5.15
C ALA A 133 -4.08 -17.22 -6.11
N PRO A 134 -3.98 -16.49 -7.23
CA PRO A 134 -2.75 -15.95 -7.83
C PRO A 134 -2.33 -14.54 -7.37
N TYR A 135 -2.82 -14.05 -6.21
CA TYR A 135 -2.47 -12.74 -5.64
C TYR A 135 -2.90 -11.58 -6.56
N ASP A 136 -4.07 -11.69 -7.18
CA ASP A 136 -4.51 -10.87 -8.31
C ASP A 136 -5.45 -9.71 -7.97
N GLY A 137 -5.79 -9.53 -6.69
CA GLY A 137 -6.72 -8.50 -6.24
C GLY A 137 -6.47 -8.02 -4.81
N ASN A 138 -7.36 -7.14 -4.32
CA ASN A 138 -7.32 -6.58 -2.97
C ASN A 138 -6.00 -5.87 -2.59
N TYR A 139 -5.35 -5.19 -3.54
CA TYR A 139 -4.03 -4.58 -3.34
C TYR A 139 -3.99 -3.39 -2.36
N CYS A 140 -5.08 -2.64 -2.15
CA CYS A 140 -5.08 -1.46 -1.27
C CYS A 140 -5.01 -1.86 0.21
N ILE A 141 -4.02 -1.30 0.93
CA ILE A 141 -3.67 -1.68 2.31
C ILE A 141 -3.90 -0.57 3.35
N VAL A 142 -4.41 0.60 2.97
CA VAL A 142 -4.78 1.64 3.94
C VAL A 142 -6.13 1.30 4.58
N SER A 143 -7.17 1.21 3.76
CA SER A 143 -8.55 0.93 4.13
C SER A 143 -9.16 -0.21 3.32
N GLY A 144 -8.66 -0.43 2.09
CA GLY A 144 -9.26 -1.36 1.13
C GLY A 144 -10.51 -0.81 0.44
N LEU A 145 -10.83 0.48 0.63
CA LEU A 145 -12.00 1.13 0.05
C LEU A 145 -12.01 1.07 -1.48
N CYS A 146 -10.84 1.17 -2.11
CA CYS A 146 -10.72 1.14 -3.55
C CYS A 146 -10.76 -0.29 -4.14
N ASN A 147 -10.53 -1.34 -3.33
CA ASN A 147 -10.34 -2.71 -3.82
C ASN A 147 -11.53 -3.21 -4.64
N GLU A 148 -12.75 -3.12 -4.13
CA GLU A 148 -13.93 -3.64 -4.83
C GLU A 148 -14.11 -3.01 -6.22
N THR A 149 -13.89 -1.70 -6.33
CA THR A 149 -14.01 -0.97 -7.61
C THR A 149 -12.88 -1.37 -8.56
N LEU A 150 -11.63 -1.45 -8.08
CA LEU A 150 -10.46 -1.79 -8.89
C LEU A 150 -10.52 -3.24 -9.40
N ASP A 151 -10.92 -4.17 -8.54
CA ASP A 151 -11.03 -5.59 -8.86
C ASP A 151 -12.16 -5.82 -9.88
N LYS A 152 -13.36 -5.25 -9.66
CA LYS A 152 -14.50 -5.40 -10.58
C LYS A 152 -14.31 -4.72 -11.94
N SER A 153 -13.57 -3.61 -11.98
CA SER A 153 -13.28 -2.91 -13.24
C SER A 153 -12.18 -3.58 -14.06
N GLY A 154 -11.45 -4.54 -13.49
CA GLY A 154 -10.29 -5.15 -14.14
C GLY A 154 -9.14 -4.17 -14.33
N PHE A 155 -9.07 -3.08 -13.53
CA PHE A 155 -8.08 -2.01 -13.69
C PHE A 155 -6.65 -2.56 -13.70
N PHE A 156 -6.31 -3.43 -12.73
CA PHE A 156 -4.99 -4.04 -12.64
C PHE A 156 -4.72 -5.03 -13.78
N ARG A 157 -5.70 -5.85 -14.17
CA ARG A 157 -5.60 -6.77 -15.32
C ARG A 157 -5.33 -6.02 -16.62
N TRP A 158 -6.03 -4.90 -16.82
CA TRP A 158 -5.79 -4.02 -17.97
C TRP A 158 -4.36 -3.46 -17.96
N MET A 159 -3.85 -3.01 -16.82
CA MET A 159 -2.47 -2.52 -16.72
C MET A 159 -1.45 -3.62 -16.99
N GLU A 160 -1.70 -4.86 -16.55
CA GLU A 160 -0.80 -6.00 -16.83
C GLU A 160 -0.71 -6.32 -18.31
N HIS A 161 -1.85 -6.34 -19.01
CA HIS A 161 -1.84 -6.48 -20.46
C HIS A 161 -1.06 -5.34 -21.14
N LYS A 162 -1.18 -4.10 -20.65
CA LYS A 162 -0.39 -2.97 -21.18
C LYS A 162 1.10 -3.13 -20.93
N VAL A 163 1.52 -3.58 -19.75
CA VAL A 163 2.94 -3.84 -19.48
C VAL A 163 3.47 -4.93 -20.43
N TYR A 164 2.75 -6.05 -20.54
CA TYR A 164 3.12 -7.14 -21.43
C TYR A 164 3.17 -6.72 -22.91
N GLU A 165 2.20 -5.96 -23.39
CA GLU A 165 2.21 -5.41 -24.76
C GLU A 165 3.42 -4.51 -25.03
N LEU A 166 3.87 -3.76 -24.02
CA LEU A 166 4.98 -2.81 -24.15
C LEU A 166 6.36 -3.47 -24.11
N ASN A 167 6.54 -4.53 -23.32
CA ASN A 167 7.87 -5.09 -23.06
C ASN A 167 7.95 -6.62 -22.93
N GLY A 168 6.84 -7.33 -23.08
CA GLY A 168 6.77 -8.80 -22.99
C GLY A 168 6.93 -9.36 -21.58
N VAL A 169 6.92 -8.53 -20.53
CA VAL A 169 7.04 -8.98 -19.13
C VAL A 169 5.67 -9.35 -18.59
N GLU A 170 5.52 -10.60 -18.16
CA GLU A 170 4.32 -11.12 -17.53
C GLU A 170 4.22 -10.66 -16.07
N SER A 171 2.98 -10.52 -15.59
CA SER A 171 2.71 -10.29 -14.18
C SER A 171 2.84 -11.62 -13.41
N ASN A 172 3.39 -11.57 -12.20
CA ASN A 172 3.46 -12.74 -11.32
C ASN A 172 2.08 -13.30 -10.92
N ALA A 173 1.00 -12.57 -11.18
CA ALA A 173 -0.37 -12.95 -10.89
C ALA A 173 -1.08 -13.62 -12.08
N TRP A 174 -0.35 -14.00 -13.13
CA TRP A 174 -0.85 -14.78 -14.28
C TRP A 174 -0.61 -16.28 -14.10
#